data_AF-A0AAV4ZLP6-F1
#
_entry.id   AF-A0AAV4ZLP6-F1
#
_cell.length_a   1.000
_cell.length_b   1.000
_cell.length_c   1.000
_cell.angle_alpha   90.00
_cell.angle_beta   90.00
_cell.angle_gamma   90.00
#
_symmetry.space_group_name_H-M   'P 1'
#
loop_
_entity.id
_entity.type
_entity.pdbx_description
1 polymer ?
#
loop_
_entity_poly.entity_id
_entity_poly.type
_entity_poly.pdbx_seq_one_letter_code
_entity_poly.pdbx_strand_id
1 'polypeptide(L)'
;MVGGDNAMARADTICSAGGYLGLRANFAPPPQTGCPVIEDPLKDRPAPGIGACMTLPSSAKKPPKQKPNTPANQIDQSVTLEPGTYCGGLQITNNAVVTLRPGIYVMKDGPLIVDKSATMTGRDVAFYFTGNTSGLVFDKKTTISLTAPTTGTMAGLLMMEERAVETPLDPSDVVDVDYGDTIAPTPPPLGQSKAMRTYRIISDNARTMLGTIYLPAGRVVIDAKRPVADQSAYTVVVAQQVNLYEGPNLYLNANYDQTSVPVPKGVGPISGKLLLSQ
;
A
#
# COMPACT_ATOMS: atom_id res chain seq x y z
N MET A 1 14.48 -12.95 -5.07
CA MET A 1 14.27 -12.29 -3.75
C MET A 1 15.61 -11.89 -3.16
N VAL A 2 15.69 -10.80 -2.38
CA VAL A 2 16.94 -10.36 -1.73
C VAL A 2 16.68 -10.20 -0.23
N GLY A 3 17.45 -10.88 0.61
CA GLY A 3 17.47 -10.71 2.06
C GLY A 3 18.82 -10.14 2.50
N GLY A 4 18.81 -9.02 3.22
CA GLY A 4 20.01 -8.35 3.73
C GLY A 4 19.94 -8.16 5.26
N ASP A 5 21.11 -8.02 5.89
CA ASP A 5 21.29 -7.72 7.31
C ASP A 5 20.42 -8.61 8.23
N ASN A 6 19.69 -8.00 9.19
CA ASN A 6 18.82 -8.67 10.16
C ASN A 6 17.37 -8.87 9.64
N ALA A 7 17.09 -8.65 8.35
CA ALA A 7 15.74 -8.80 7.80
C ALA A 7 15.38 -10.30 7.67
N MET A 8 14.22 -10.69 8.20
CA MET A 8 13.73 -12.08 8.15
C MET A 8 12.35 -12.14 7.50
N ALA A 9 12.19 -12.93 6.44
CA ALA A 9 10.89 -13.25 5.85
C ALA A 9 10.36 -14.56 6.44
N ARG A 10 9.18 -14.53 7.07
CA ARG A 10 8.50 -15.73 7.60
C ARG A 10 7.19 -15.97 6.86
N ALA A 11 6.98 -17.19 6.39
CA ALA A 11 5.75 -17.62 5.73
C ALA A 11 5.58 -19.13 5.91
N ASP A 12 4.41 -19.67 5.57
CA ASP A 12 4.23 -21.13 5.48
C ASP A 12 5.00 -21.71 4.28
N THR A 13 5.15 -20.93 3.20
CA THR A 13 5.90 -21.31 2.01
C THR A 13 6.51 -20.07 1.36
N ILE A 14 7.74 -20.22 0.88
CA ILE A 14 8.43 -19.18 0.12
C ILE A 14 8.88 -19.78 -1.21
N CYS A 15 8.43 -19.22 -2.34
CA CYS A 15 8.69 -19.71 -3.69
C CYS A 15 9.18 -18.58 -4.59
N SER A 16 10.25 -18.80 -5.36
CA SER A 16 10.80 -17.83 -6.31
C SER A 16 11.05 -18.45 -7.67
N ALA A 17 10.57 -17.83 -8.75
CA ALA A 17 10.84 -18.27 -10.12
C ALA A 17 12.31 -18.05 -10.52
N GLY A 18 12.91 -16.91 -10.14
CA GLY A 18 14.27 -16.50 -10.55
C GLY A 18 15.37 -16.72 -9.50
N GLY A 19 15.06 -17.34 -8.35
CA GLY A 19 16.04 -17.59 -7.27
C GLY A 19 16.02 -16.57 -6.11
N TYR A 20 16.98 -16.68 -5.20
CA TYR A 20 17.13 -15.78 -4.04
C TYR A 20 18.60 -15.44 -3.76
N LEU A 21 18.83 -14.25 -3.21
CA LEU A 21 20.12 -13.70 -2.78
C LEU A 21 20.04 -13.35 -1.29
N GLY A 22 21.08 -13.68 -0.51
CA GLY A 22 21.11 -13.48 0.95
C GLY A 22 21.28 -14.78 1.74
N LEU A 23 21.49 -14.67 3.06
CA LEU A 23 21.64 -15.84 3.93
C LEU A 23 20.31 -16.60 4.06
N ARG A 24 20.37 -17.93 4.11
CA ARG A 24 19.18 -18.77 4.38
C ARG A 24 18.48 -18.41 5.70
N ALA A 25 19.22 -17.90 6.67
CA ALA A 25 18.68 -17.43 7.95
C ALA A 25 17.69 -16.26 7.82
N ASN A 26 17.71 -15.55 6.69
CA ASN A 26 16.82 -14.43 6.41
C ASN A 26 15.46 -14.89 5.86
N PHE A 27 15.22 -16.20 5.77
CA PHE A 27 14.00 -16.79 5.23
C PHE A 27 13.57 -18.04 6.02
N ALA A 28 12.33 -18.10 6.47
CA ALA A 28 11.76 -19.27 7.13
C ALA A 28 10.36 -19.58 6.57
N PRO A 29 10.17 -20.70 5.82
CA PRO A 29 11.18 -21.69 5.43
C PRO A 29 12.17 -21.14 4.37
N PRO A 30 13.29 -21.84 4.10
CA PRO A 30 14.17 -21.50 2.99
C PRO A 30 13.40 -21.41 1.66
N PRO A 31 13.72 -20.43 0.77
CA PRO A 31 12.99 -20.26 -0.47
C PRO A 31 13.17 -21.45 -1.42
N GLN A 32 12.07 -21.93 -1.98
CA GLN A 32 12.09 -22.81 -3.15
C GLN A 32 12.41 -21.98 -4.40
N THR A 33 13.20 -22.54 -5.31
CA THR A 33 13.62 -21.88 -6.55
C THR A 33 13.09 -22.63 -7.77
N GLY A 34 12.94 -21.93 -8.90
CA GLY A 34 12.41 -22.54 -10.13
C GLY A 34 10.90 -22.75 -10.10
N CYS A 35 10.19 -21.97 -9.29
CA CYS A 35 8.74 -21.99 -9.23
C CYS A 35 8.14 -21.51 -10.56
N PRO A 36 6.98 -22.04 -10.99
CA PRO A 36 6.26 -21.48 -12.12
C PRO A 36 6.05 -19.98 -11.93
N VAL A 37 6.21 -19.22 -13.02
CA VAL A 37 5.82 -17.81 -13.00
C VAL A 37 4.31 -17.78 -12.85
N ILE A 38 3.85 -17.26 -11.72
CA ILE A 38 2.42 -17.01 -11.52
C ILE A 38 2.08 -15.81 -12.38
N GLU A 39 1.26 -16.02 -13.41
CA GLU A 39 0.64 -14.90 -14.12
C GLU A 39 -0.13 -14.03 -13.14
N ASP A 40 -0.18 -12.72 -13.39
CA ASP A 40 -0.87 -11.77 -12.52
C ASP A 40 -2.30 -12.29 -12.19
N PRO A 41 -2.53 -12.77 -10.94
CA PRO A 41 -3.74 -13.50 -10.58
C PRO A 41 -4.96 -12.57 -10.54
N LEU A 42 -4.73 -11.26 -10.58
CA LEU A 42 -5.74 -10.21 -10.52
C LEU A 42 -5.80 -9.40 -11.82
N LYS A 43 -5.20 -9.88 -12.91
CA LYS A 43 -5.16 -9.17 -14.21
C LYS A 43 -6.53 -8.84 -14.81
N ASP A 44 -7.53 -9.64 -14.49
CA ASP A 44 -8.90 -9.47 -14.98
C ASP A 44 -9.78 -8.66 -14.02
N ARG A 45 -9.23 -8.22 -12.87
CA ARG A 45 -9.98 -7.37 -11.95
C ARG A 45 -10.19 -5.99 -12.60
N PRO A 46 -11.44 -5.54 -12.76
CA PRO A 46 -11.73 -4.25 -13.36
C PRO A 46 -11.32 -3.12 -12.42
N ALA A 47 -10.82 -2.03 -13.00
CA ALA A 47 -10.61 -0.78 -12.26
C ALA A 47 -11.96 -0.18 -11.83
N PRO A 48 -12.04 0.52 -10.70
CA PRO A 48 -13.24 1.27 -10.34
C PRO A 48 -13.44 2.47 -11.29
N GLY A 49 -14.67 2.98 -11.36
CA GLY A 49 -14.98 4.19 -12.11
C GLY A 49 -14.25 5.41 -11.54
N ILE A 50 -13.62 6.21 -12.41
CA ILE A 50 -12.98 7.47 -12.04
C ILE A 50 -13.99 8.60 -12.30
N GLY A 51 -14.46 9.23 -11.23
CA GLY A 51 -15.41 10.33 -11.31
C GLY A 51 -14.75 11.68 -11.59
N ALA A 52 -15.57 12.73 -11.63
CA ALA A 52 -15.06 14.09 -11.58
C ALA A 52 -14.33 14.34 -10.25
N CYS A 53 -13.35 15.26 -10.27
CA CYS A 53 -12.66 15.68 -9.06
C CYS A 53 -13.69 16.22 -8.05
N MET A 54 -13.66 15.67 -6.84
CA MET A 54 -14.62 16.07 -5.82
C MET A 54 -14.33 17.47 -5.28
N THR A 55 -15.39 18.16 -4.86
CA THR A 55 -15.23 19.39 -4.07
C THR A 55 -14.93 18.98 -2.63
N LEU A 56 -13.79 19.42 -2.13
CA LEU A 56 -13.35 19.05 -0.80
C LEU A 56 -14.06 19.86 0.28
N PRO A 57 -14.17 19.33 1.51
CA PRO A 57 -14.68 20.11 2.64
C PRO A 57 -13.81 21.34 2.86
N SER A 58 -14.38 22.41 3.43
CA SER A 58 -13.67 23.65 3.74
C SER A 58 -12.48 23.47 4.69
N SER A 59 -12.39 22.34 5.38
CA SER A 59 -11.24 21.92 6.18
C SER A 59 -10.03 21.49 5.35
N ALA A 60 -10.20 21.21 4.06
CA ALA A 60 -9.12 20.95 3.12
C ALA A 60 -8.49 22.28 2.68
N LYS A 61 -7.28 22.55 3.16
CA LYS A 61 -6.50 23.72 2.77
C LYS A 61 -5.63 23.38 1.57
N LYS A 62 -5.36 24.38 0.72
CA LYS A 62 -4.22 24.32 -0.21
C LYS A 62 -2.95 24.71 0.57
N PRO A 63 -1.87 23.92 0.52
CA PRO A 63 -0.62 24.29 1.18
C PRO A 63 -0.07 25.61 0.62
N PRO A 64 0.46 26.52 1.47
CA PRO A 64 0.88 27.87 1.09
C PRO A 64 2.17 27.94 0.26
N LYS A 65 2.94 26.85 0.16
CA LYS A 65 4.16 26.75 -0.66
C LYS A 65 4.17 25.42 -1.40
N GLN A 66 3.61 25.37 -2.61
CA GLN A 66 3.61 24.14 -3.39
C GLN A 66 4.97 23.95 -4.07
N LYS A 67 5.72 22.91 -3.68
CA LYS A 67 6.63 22.29 -4.64
C LYS A 67 5.77 21.74 -5.81
N PRO A 68 6.31 21.61 -7.03
CA PRO A 68 5.62 20.91 -8.10
C PRO A 68 5.14 19.53 -7.60
N ASN A 69 3.88 19.19 -7.83
CA ASN A 69 3.26 17.91 -7.48
C ASN A 69 3.09 17.61 -5.96
N THR A 70 3.18 18.62 -5.09
CA THR A 70 2.71 18.51 -3.69
C THR A 70 1.21 18.23 -3.65
N PRO A 71 0.69 17.45 -2.66
CA PRO A 71 -0.74 17.26 -2.51
C PRO A 71 -1.51 18.58 -2.56
N ALA A 72 -2.48 18.66 -3.47
CA ALA A 72 -3.33 19.82 -3.64
C ALA A 72 -4.26 20.04 -2.43
N ASN A 73 -4.41 18.99 -1.60
CA ASN A 73 -5.46 18.85 -0.61
C ASN A 73 -4.85 18.47 0.74
N GLN A 74 -4.83 19.39 1.70
CA GLN A 74 -4.24 19.17 3.03
C GLN A 74 -5.31 19.24 4.13
N ILE A 75 -5.36 18.23 4.99
CA ILE A 75 -6.24 18.11 6.14
C ILE A 75 -5.40 18.14 7.41
N ASP A 76 -5.58 19.17 8.23
CA ASP A 76 -4.86 19.36 9.50
C ASP A 76 -5.77 19.30 10.74
N GLN A 77 -7.06 19.00 10.54
CA GLN A 77 -8.09 18.90 11.58
C GLN A 77 -8.90 17.62 11.43
N SER A 78 -9.57 17.20 12.51
CA SER A 78 -10.40 16.00 12.49
C SER A 78 -11.63 16.19 11.61
N VAL A 79 -11.84 15.27 10.66
CA VAL A 79 -12.92 15.35 9.67
C VAL A 79 -13.33 13.95 9.20
N THR A 80 -14.59 13.81 8.79
CA THR A 80 -15.04 12.62 8.05
C THR A 80 -14.96 12.90 6.56
N LEU A 81 -14.25 12.06 5.81
CA LEU A 81 -14.11 12.17 4.37
C LEU A 81 -15.09 11.24 3.66
N GLU A 82 -15.72 11.73 2.60
CA GLU A 82 -16.62 10.96 1.74
C GLU A 82 -15.85 10.26 0.61
N PRO A 83 -16.30 9.10 0.10
CA PRO A 83 -15.67 8.47 -1.06
C PRO A 83 -15.80 9.36 -2.31
N GLY A 84 -14.82 9.26 -3.21
CA GLY A 84 -14.77 10.12 -4.41
C GLY A 84 -13.38 10.17 -5.05
N THR A 85 -13.25 11.06 -6.04
CA THR A 85 -11.98 11.27 -6.76
C THR A 85 -11.24 12.49 -6.23
N TYR A 86 -10.13 12.24 -5.56
CA TYR A 86 -9.20 13.21 -5.00
C TYR A 86 -8.11 13.51 -6.04
N CYS A 87 -8.30 14.60 -6.77
CA CYS A 87 -7.34 15.06 -7.78
C CYS A 87 -6.21 15.85 -7.13
N GLY A 88 -4.97 15.58 -7.56
CA GLY A 88 -3.79 16.23 -7.01
C GLY A 88 -3.33 15.66 -5.67
N GLY A 89 -3.82 14.48 -5.25
CA GLY A 89 -3.41 13.82 -4.00
C GLY A 89 -4.14 14.30 -2.75
N LEU A 90 -3.80 13.73 -1.58
CA LEU A 90 -4.38 14.04 -0.28
C LEU A 90 -3.31 13.93 0.80
N GLN A 91 -3.13 14.97 1.61
CA GLN A 91 -2.25 14.97 2.77
C GLN A 91 -3.08 15.08 4.05
N ILE A 92 -2.90 14.15 4.98
CA ILE A 92 -3.45 14.20 6.33
C ILE A 92 -2.29 14.37 7.29
N THR A 93 -2.26 15.47 8.03
CA THR A 93 -1.07 15.92 8.77
C THR A 93 -1.39 16.35 10.19
N ASN A 94 -0.35 16.78 10.92
CA ASN A 94 -0.37 17.25 12.29
C ASN A 94 -0.98 16.18 13.22
N ASN A 95 -2.05 16.52 13.94
CA ASN A 95 -2.77 15.61 14.82
C ASN A 95 -4.20 15.35 14.30
N ALA A 96 -4.41 15.50 12.98
CA ALA A 96 -5.71 15.30 12.39
C ALA A 96 -6.20 13.86 12.58
N VAL A 97 -7.47 13.70 12.97
CA VAL A 97 -8.13 12.39 13.04
C VAL A 97 -9.16 12.30 11.92
N VAL A 98 -8.83 11.55 10.88
CA VAL A 98 -9.67 11.36 9.71
C VAL A 98 -10.38 10.03 9.78
N THR A 99 -11.70 10.07 9.60
CA THR A 99 -12.53 8.88 9.42
C THR A 99 -13.07 8.84 7.99
N LEU A 100 -12.90 7.71 7.33
CA LEU A 100 -13.37 7.48 5.97
C LEU A 100 -14.73 6.80 6.02
N ARG A 101 -15.70 7.33 5.28
CA ARG A 101 -16.95 6.62 5.02
C ARG A 101 -16.72 5.41 4.10
N PRO A 102 -17.53 4.35 4.20
CA PRO A 102 -17.46 3.22 3.29
C PRO A 102 -17.51 3.68 1.82
N GLY A 103 -16.61 3.16 0.99
CA GLY A 103 -16.57 3.47 -0.44
C GLY A 103 -15.17 3.50 -1.04
N ILE A 104 -15.09 4.01 -2.26
CA ILE A 104 -13.86 4.00 -3.07
C ILE A 104 -13.28 5.42 -3.13
N TYR A 105 -12.01 5.53 -2.75
CA TYR A 105 -11.21 6.75 -2.74
C TYR A 105 -10.20 6.67 -3.89
N VAL A 106 -10.44 7.44 -4.95
CA VAL A 106 -9.55 7.49 -6.11
C VAL A 106 -8.54 8.60 -5.90
N MET A 107 -7.25 8.26 -5.82
CA MET A 107 -6.13 9.19 -5.79
C MET A 107 -5.64 9.40 -7.22
N LYS A 108 -6.00 10.53 -7.81
CA LYS A 108 -5.69 10.86 -9.20
C LYS A 108 -4.61 11.94 -9.28
N ASP A 109 -3.51 11.64 -9.97
CA ASP A 109 -2.43 12.60 -10.24
C ASP A 109 -1.87 13.28 -8.99
N GLY A 110 -1.79 12.54 -7.88
CA GLY A 110 -1.07 12.95 -6.68
C GLY A 110 -1.13 11.90 -5.58
N PRO A 111 -0.22 11.96 -4.59
CA PRO A 111 -0.07 10.90 -3.62
C PRO A 111 -1.06 11.01 -2.46
N LEU A 112 -1.30 9.89 -1.78
CA LEU A 112 -1.90 9.85 -0.45
C LEU A 112 -0.80 9.88 0.60
N ILE A 113 -0.74 10.94 1.39
CA ILE A 113 0.26 11.15 2.42
C ILE A 113 -0.45 11.25 3.76
N VAL A 114 -0.04 10.41 4.71
CA VAL A 114 -0.38 10.58 6.13
C VAL A 114 0.94 10.77 6.85
N ASP A 115 1.08 11.89 7.56
CA ASP A 115 2.34 12.25 8.22
C ASP A 115 2.15 12.80 9.63
N LYS A 116 3.28 13.09 10.30
CA LYS A 116 3.32 13.54 11.70
C LYS A 116 2.54 12.55 12.57
N SER A 117 1.63 13.03 13.41
CA SER A 117 0.85 12.23 14.34
C SER A 117 -0.61 12.05 13.88
N ALA A 118 -0.86 12.16 12.58
CA ALA A 118 -2.18 12.01 12.01
C ALA A 118 -2.70 10.56 12.12
N THR A 119 -4.01 10.45 12.19
CA THR A 119 -4.73 9.17 12.25
C THR A 119 -5.69 9.06 11.07
N MET A 120 -5.70 7.91 10.40
CA MET A 120 -6.64 7.60 9.33
C MET A 120 -7.32 6.25 9.61
N THR A 121 -8.65 6.28 9.72
CA THR A 121 -9.46 5.08 9.98
C THR A 121 -10.57 4.92 8.94
N GLY A 122 -10.88 3.69 8.56
CA GLY A 122 -11.94 3.41 7.60
C GLY A 122 -12.36 1.95 7.60
N ARG A 123 -13.66 1.72 7.44
CA ARG A 123 -14.23 0.37 7.23
C ARG A 123 -14.95 0.32 5.90
N ASP A 124 -14.80 -0.81 5.21
CA ASP A 124 -15.30 -1.01 3.85
C ASP A 124 -14.79 0.08 2.88
N VAL A 125 -13.49 0.36 2.97
CA VAL A 125 -12.82 1.41 2.17
C VAL A 125 -11.81 0.81 1.22
N ALA A 126 -11.75 1.34 0.00
CA ALA A 126 -10.80 0.96 -1.01
C ALA A 126 -10.11 2.19 -1.60
N PHE A 127 -8.81 2.06 -1.89
CA PHE A 127 -8.03 3.09 -2.56
C PHE A 127 -7.67 2.66 -3.97
N TYR A 128 -7.88 3.55 -4.94
CA TYR A 128 -7.43 3.36 -6.31
C TYR A 128 -6.46 4.46 -6.73
N PHE A 129 -5.26 4.09 -7.15
CA PHE A 129 -4.20 5.01 -7.53
C PHE A 129 -4.05 5.08 -9.05
N THR A 130 -4.12 6.28 -9.62
CA THR A 130 -4.07 6.51 -11.07
C THR A 130 -3.33 7.80 -11.40
N GLY A 131 -2.70 7.85 -12.57
CA GLY A 131 -1.82 8.94 -12.96
C GLY A 131 -0.37 8.71 -12.55
N ASN A 132 0.54 9.58 -13.02
CA ASN A 132 1.98 9.38 -12.85
C ASN A 132 2.48 9.74 -11.44
N THR A 133 1.82 10.67 -10.77
CA THR A 133 2.26 11.22 -9.48
C THR A 133 1.50 10.62 -8.29
N SER A 134 0.65 9.61 -8.51
CA SER A 134 -0.01 8.88 -7.43
C SER A 134 0.95 7.93 -6.74
N GLY A 135 0.68 7.65 -5.47
CA GLY A 135 1.48 6.77 -4.62
C GLY A 135 1.02 6.93 -3.18
N LEU A 136 1.79 6.39 -2.24
CA LEU A 136 1.39 6.40 -0.84
C LEU A 136 2.59 6.57 0.09
N VAL A 137 2.40 7.36 1.15
CA VAL A 137 3.27 7.41 2.32
C VAL A 137 2.43 7.39 3.59
N PHE A 138 2.71 6.44 4.47
CA PHE A 138 2.32 6.48 5.87
C PHE A 138 3.57 6.66 6.73
N ASP A 139 3.76 7.85 7.28
CA ASP A 139 4.95 8.20 8.07
C ASP A 139 4.96 7.52 9.45
N LYS A 140 6.14 7.48 10.06
CA LYS A 140 6.46 6.71 11.27
C LYS A 140 5.48 6.88 12.43
N LYS A 141 5.09 8.12 12.74
CA LYS A 141 4.27 8.45 13.93
C LYS A 141 2.75 8.37 13.68
N THR A 142 2.34 7.99 12.48
CA THR A 142 0.93 7.94 12.10
C THR A 142 0.22 6.70 12.63
N THR A 143 -1.10 6.74 12.72
CA THR A 143 -1.95 5.59 13.06
C THR A 143 -2.88 5.24 11.91
N ILE A 144 -2.82 4.00 11.42
CA ILE A 144 -3.56 3.54 10.25
C ILE A 144 -4.39 2.30 10.62
N SER A 145 -5.69 2.35 10.37
CA SER A 145 -6.60 1.21 10.54
C SER A 145 -7.64 1.17 9.43
N LEU A 146 -7.47 0.24 8.49
CA LEU A 146 -8.28 0.15 7.28
C LEU A 146 -8.76 -1.27 7.03
N THR A 147 -10.01 -1.40 6.59
CA THR A 147 -10.56 -2.68 6.11
C THR A 147 -11.17 -2.52 4.72
N ALA A 148 -10.81 -3.43 3.82
CA ALA A 148 -11.31 -3.44 2.45
C ALA A 148 -12.83 -3.66 2.38
N PRO A 149 -13.49 -3.25 1.28
CA PRO A 149 -14.92 -3.46 1.10
C PRO A 149 -15.28 -4.94 1.03
N THR A 150 -16.43 -5.28 1.59
CA THR A 150 -17.01 -6.62 1.49
C THR A 150 -17.71 -6.89 0.14
N THR A 151 -18.13 -5.83 -0.56
CA THR A 151 -18.90 -5.92 -1.82
C THR A 151 -18.44 -4.87 -2.85
N GLY A 152 -19.00 -4.93 -4.06
CA GLY A 152 -18.70 -4.00 -5.15
C GLY A 152 -17.43 -4.36 -5.94
N THR A 153 -17.05 -3.49 -6.89
CA THR A 153 -15.92 -3.69 -7.80
C THR A 153 -14.59 -3.93 -7.07
N MET A 154 -14.43 -3.29 -5.91
CA MET A 154 -13.25 -3.38 -5.06
C MET A 154 -13.42 -4.36 -3.89
N ALA A 155 -14.40 -5.28 -3.93
CA ALA A 155 -14.60 -6.26 -2.86
C ALA A 155 -13.30 -7.05 -2.59
N GLY A 156 -12.79 -6.99 -1.36
CA GLY A 156 -11.54 -7.64 -0.95
C GLY A 156 -10.24 -6.91 -1.35
N LEU A 157 -10.33 -5.79 -2.07
CA LEU A 157 -9.20 -4.97 -2.50
C LEU A 157 -9.12 -3.73 -1.60
N LEU A 158 -8.11 -3.67 -0.74
CA LEU A 158 -7.82 -2.48 0.07
C LEU A 158 -7.16 -1.39 -0.79
N MET A 159 -6.21 -1.80 -1.62
CA MET A 159 -5.48 -0.92 -2.53
C MET A 159 -5.42 -1.56 -3.90
N MET A 160 -5.67 -0.78 -4.95
CA MET A 160 -5.43 -1.15 -6.34
C MET A 160 -4.81 0.04 -7.06
N GLU A 161 -4.03 -0.21 -8.09
CA GLU A 161 -3.56 0.87 -8.97
C GLU A 161 -3.82 0.58 -10.45
N GLU A 162 -3.70 1.65 -11.23
CA GLU A 162 -3.61 1.58 -12.67
C GLU A 162 -2.38 0.77 -13.12
N ARG A 163 -2.61 -0.15 -14.05
CA ARG A 163 -1.67 -1.22 -14.44
C ARG A 163 -0.33 -0.75 -15.01
N ALA A 164 -0.25 0.51 -15.41
CA ALA A 164 0.95 1.10 -15.98
C ALA A 164 1.22 2.47 -15.36
N VAL A 165 2.48 2.83 -15.38
CA VAL A 165 2.99 4.16 -15.04
C VAL A 165 4.20 4.43 -15.92
N GLU A 166 4.38 5.68 -16.34
CA GLU A 166 5.50 6.04 -17.23
C GLU A 166 6.55 6.83 -16.46
N THR A 167 6.14 7.91 -15.81
CA THR A 167 7.04 8.84 -15.10
C THR A 167 6.65 8.97 -13.63
N PRO A 168 6.82 7.90 -12.83
CA PRO A 168 6.42 7.89 -11.44
C PRO A 168 7.19 8.94 -10.64
N LEU A 169 6.48 9.65 -9.76
CA LEU A 169 7.08 10.51 -8.75
C LEU A 169 7.15 9.76 -7.42
N ASP A 170 8.28 9.85 -6.72
CA ASP A 170 8.35 9.32 -5.35
C ASP A 170 7.59 10.24 -4.39
N PRO A 171 6.54 9.75 -3.69
CA PRO A 171 5.80 10.58 -2.76
C PRO A 171 6.65 11.17 -1.63
N SER A 172 7.82 10.60 -1.29
CA SER A 172 8.69 11.20 -0.26
C SER A 172 9.36 12.50 -0.70
N ASP A 173 9.47 12.75 -2.00
CA ASP A 173 10.12 13.96 -2.53
C ASP A 173 9.22 15.21 -2.39
N VAL A 174 7.90 14.98 -2.29
CA VAL A 174 6.87 16.02 -2.23
C VAL A 174 6.30 16.26 -0.84
N VAL A 175 6.74 15.51 0.18
CA VAL A 175 6.38 15.83 1.57
C VAL A 175 7.07 17.14 1.95
N ASP A 176 6.28 18.13 2.39
CA ASP A 176 6.82 19.38 2.92
C ASP A 176 7.50 19.13 4.27
N VAL A 177 8.83 19.17 4.24
CA VAL A 177 9.70 18.96 5.40
C VAL A 177 9.70 20.22 6.27
N ASP A 178 8.62 20.44 7.01
CA ASP A 178 8.59 21.49 8.04
C ASP A 178 9.30 20.98 9.31
N TYR A 179 10.48 21.56 9.58
CA TYR A 179 11.32 21.51 10.79
C TYR A 179 11.19 20.27 11.70
N GLY A 180 11.75 19.13 11.27
CA GLY A 180 12.27 18.09 12.18
C GLY A 180 11.84 16.64 11.93
N ASP A 181 10.78 16.39 11.17
CA ASP A 181 10.40 15.02 10.76
C ASP A 181 10.77 14.84 9.27
N THR A 182 11.97 14.34 8.99
CA THR A 182 12.37 13.94 7.63
C THR A 182 12.00 12.50 7.40
N ILE A 183 11.11 12.24 6.45
CA ILE A 183 10.98 10.90 5.86
C ILE A 183 12.29 10.59 5.15
N ALA A 184 12.98 9.54 5.60
CA ALA A 184 14.22 9.09 4.96
C ALA A 184 13.95 8.87 3.45
N PRO A 185 14.87 9.24 2.55
CA PRO A 185 14.66 9.04 1.12
C PRO A 185 14.41 7.56 0.84
N THR A 186 13.54 7.27 -0.13
CA THR A 186 13.27 5.89 -0.51
C THR A 186 14.56 5.26 -1.04
N PRO A 187 15.02 4.13 -0.49
CA PRO A 187 16.23 3.51 -0.99
C PRO A 187 16.05 3.12 -2.47
N PRO A 188 17.10 3.18 -3.32
CA PRO A 188 16.97 2.86 -4.73
C PRO A 188 16.37 1.45 -4.95
N PRO A 189 15.53 1.27 -5.99
CA PRO A 189 14.98 -0.03 -6.32
C PRO A 189 16.07 -1.00 -6.75
N LEU A 190 15.96 -2.25 -6.31
CA LEU A 190 16.90 -3.31 -6.66
C LEU A 190 16.58 -3.83 -8.06
N GLY A 191 17.49 -3.66 -9.02
CA GLY A 191 17.38 -4.22 -10.37
C GLY A 191 16.21 -3.69 -11.20
N GLN A 192 16.12 -2.36 -11.38
CA GLN A 192 15.05 -1.72 -12.15
C GLN A 192 14.87 -2.38 -13.53
N SER A 193 13.67 -2.88 -13.80
CA SER A 193 13.28 -3.35 -15.13
C SER A 193 12.16 -2.52 -15.76
N LYS A 194 11.37 -1.79 -14.95
CA LYS A 194 10.21 -0.98 -15.38
C LYS A 194 9.97 0.20 -14.41
N ALA A 195 9.27 1.22 -14.89
CA ALA A 195 8.77 2.32 -14.06
C ALA A 195 7.77 1.79 -13.03
N MET A 196 7.88 2.26 -11.77
CA MET A 196 7.02 1.82 -10.67
C MET A 196 6.56 2.99 -9.79
N ARG A 197 5.29 2.99 -9.40
CA ARG A 197 4.79 3.89 -8.34
C ARG A 197 5.28 3.42 -6.98
N THR A 198 5.54 4.34 -6.06
CA THR A 198 6.08 4.02 -4.74
C THR A 198 4.98 4.07 -3.67
N TYR A 199 4.92 3.02 -2.86
CA TYR A 199 4.00 2.88 -1.72
C TYR A 199 4.80 2.57 -0.45
N ARG A 200 4.95 3.57 0.42
CA ARG A 200 5.79 3.49 1.62
C ARG A 200 4.95 3.38 2.88
N ILE A 201 5.20 2.34 3.66
CA ILE A 201 4.58 2.14 4.96
C ILE A 201 5.70 2.13 6.00
N ILE A 202 5.84 3.27 6.68
CA ILE A 202 6.86 3.55 7.71
C ILE A 202 6.18 3.58 9.10
N SER A 203 4.86 3.82 9.14
CA SER A 203 4.04 3.87 10.34
C SER A 203 4.30 2.71 11.31
N ASP A 204 4.66 3.06 12.54
CA ASP A 204 4.80 2.14 13.67
C ASP A 204 3.44 1.70 14.27
N ASN A 205 2.33 2.20 13.72
CA ASN A 205 0.97 1.90 14.18
C ASN A 205 -0.01 1.65 13.02
N ALA A 206 0.45 0.96 11.96
CA ALA A 206 -0.38 0.45 10.87
C ALA A 206 -0.82 -1.02 11.12
N ARG A 207 -1.50 -1.25 12.25
CA ARG A 207 -1.80 -2.60 12.76
C ARG A 207 -2.91 -3.30 11.98
N THR A 208 -3.84 -2.56 11.38
CA THR A 208 -4.94 -3.11 10.57
C THR A 208 -4.87 -2.59 9.14
N MET A 209 -4.57 -3.48 8.20
CA MET A 209 -4.52 -3.26 6.76
C MET A 209 -5.23 -4.44 6.08
N LEU A 210 -6.48 -4.67 6.47
CA LEU A 210 -7.22 -5.89 6.12
C LEU A 210 -7.68 -5.85 4.67
N GLY A 211 -7.19 -6.81 3.87
CA GLY A 211 -7.58 -6.98 2.48
C GLY A 211 -6.39 -7.24 1.55
N THR A 212 -6.63 -7.10 0.25
CA THR A 212 -5.61 -7.29 -0.79
C THR A 212 -5.06 -5.95 -1.28
N ILE A 213 -3.74 -5.88 -1.40
CA ILE A 213 -2.97 -4.79 -1.96
C ILE A 213 -2.51 -5.24 -3.35
N TYR A 214 -3.11 -4.69 -4.39
CA TYR A 214 -2.88 -5.08 -5.78
C TYR A 214 -2.22 -3.95 -6.58
N LEU A 215 -0.91 -4.05 -6.74
CA LEU A 215 -0.04 -2.99 -7.25
C LEU A 215 0.83 -3.50 -8.42
N PRO A 216 0.24 -3.84 -9.59
CA PRO A 216 0.95 -4.46 -10.72
C PRO A 216 2.09 -3.63 -11.31
N ALA A 217 2.11 -2.30 -11.10
CA ALA A 217 3.20 -1.39 -11.48
C ALA A 217 3.79 -0.70 -10.24
N GLY A 218 3.72 -1.35 -9.08
CA GLY A 218 3.99 -0.71 -7.81
C GLY A 218 5.14 -1.37 -7.07
N ARG A 219 5.87 -0.51 -6.37
CA ARG A 219 6.93 -0.87 -5.44
C ARG A 219 6.44 -0.59 -4.03
N VAL A 220 6.29 -1.64 -3.23
CA VAL A 220 5.93 -1.56 -1.81
C VAL A 220 7.19 -1.53 -0.98
N VAL A 221 7.33 -0.51 -0.14
CA VAL A 221 8.47 -0.33 0.76
C VAL A 221 7.95 -0.31 2.19
N ILE A 222 8.36 -1.28 3.00
CA ILE A 222 8.02 -1.33 4.42
C ILE A 222 9.27 -1.02 5.24
N ASP A 223 9.19 0.00 6.07
CA ASP A 223 10.30 0.51 6.89
C ASP A 223 9.78 0.95 8.27
N ALA A 224 9.04 0.07 8.93
CA ALA A 224 8.46 0.28 10.25
C ALA A 224 9.21 -0.52 11.32
N LYS A 225 9.34 0.03 12.52
CA LYS A 225 9.99 -0.59 13.69
C LYS A 225 9.03 -1.43 14.53
N ARG A 226 7.74 -1.45 14.17
CA ARG A 226 6.67 -2.22 14.82
C ARG A 226 5.95 -3.11 13.79
N PRO A 227 5.23 -4.17 14.24
CA PRO A 227 4.40 -4.99 13.38
C PRO A 227 3.46 -4.18 12.47
N VAL A 228 3.44 -4.54 11.19
CA VAL A 228 2.50 -3.99 10.20
C VAL A 228 1.49 -5.05 9.84
N ALA A 229 0.20 -4.67 9.84
CA ALA A 229 -0.94 -5.51 9.47
C ALA A 229 -1.19 -6.75 10.36
N ASP A 230 -0.54 -6.88 11.51
CA ASP A 230 -0.62 -8.05 12.41
C ASP A 230 -2.00 -8.29 13.02
N GLN A 231 -2.83 -7.25 13.13
CA GLN A 231 -4.22 -7.36 13.59
C GLN A 231 -5.21 -7.60 12.44
N SER A 232 -4.72 -7.73 11.21
CA SER A 232 -5.55 -8.06 10.06
C SER A 232 -5.78 -9.56 10.02
N ALA A 233 -7.02 -10.02 9.86
CA ALA A 233 -7.31 -11.44 9.65
C ALA A 233 -6.54 -12.00 8.44
N TYR A 234 -6.40 -11.20 7.38
CA TYR A 234 -5.45 -11.48 6.31
C TYR A 234 -4.95 -10.21 5.62
N THR A 235 -3.79 -10.33 4.98
CA THR A 235 -3.25 -9.34 4.05
C THR A 235 -2.64 -10.07 2.86
N VAL A 236 -3.01 -9.69 1.64
CA VAL A 236 -2.38 -10.19 0.41
C VAL A 236 -1.66 -9.03 -0.27
N VAL A 237 -0.43 -9.24 -0.74
CA VAL A 237 0.30 -8.25 -1.55
C VAL A 237 0.67 -8.87 -2.90
N VAL A 238 0.20 -8.25 -3.97
CA VAL A 238 0.60 -8.56 -5.35
C VAL A 238 1.23 -7.28 -5.90
N ALA A 239 2.55 -7.26 -6.05
CA ALA A 239 3.27 -6.07 -6.48
C ALA A 239 4.47 -6.41 -7.38
N GLN A 240 4.94 -5.44 -8.17
CA GLN A 240 6.14 -5.62 -9.01
C GLN A 240 7.40 -5.80 -8.15
N GLN A 241 7.48 -5.08 -7.02
CA GLN A 241 8.57 -5.21 -6.06
C GLN A 241 8.07 -4.98 -4.64
N VAL A 242 8.57 -5.80 -3.70
CA VAL A 242 8.38 -5.61 -2.26
C VAL A 242 9.76 -5.51 -1.62
N ASN A 243 10.02 -4.41 -0.90
CA ASN A 243 11.24 -4.18 -0.15
C ASN A 243 10.91 -4.01 1.33
N LEU A 244 11.69 -4.66 2.18
CA LEU A 244 11.57 -4.60 3.63
C LEU A 244 12.90 -4.08 4.19
N TYR A 245 12.86 -3.06 5.06
CA TYR A 245 14.05 -2.39 5.63
C TYR A 245 14.12 -2.51 7.17
N GLU A 246 14.36 -1.42 7.93
CA GLU A 246 14.68 -1.49 9.36
C GLU A 246 13.48 -1.98 10.20
N GLY A 247 13.46 -3.27 10.52
CA GLY A 247 12.66 -3.82 11.62
C GLY A 247 11.21 -4.29 11.39
N PRO A 248 10.68 -4.54 10.18
CA PRO A 248 9.30 -5.02 10.10
C PRO A 248 9.22 -6.55 10.19
N ASN A 249 8.38 -7.03 11.10
CA ASN A 249 7.56 -8.20 10.85
C ASN A 249 6.33 -7.69 10.08
N LEU A 250 6.36 -7.70 8.74
CA LEU A 250 5.14 -7.59 7.95
C LEU A 250 4.35 -8.89 8.18
N TYR A 251 3.14 -8.79 8.70
CA TYR A 251 2.30 -9.96 8.96
C TYR A 251 1.32 -10.17 7.81
N LEU A 252 1.46 -11.31 7.14
CA LEU A 252 0.56 -11.78 6.10
C LEU A 252 -0.24 -12.95 6.67
N ASN A 253 -1.20 -12.63 7.54
CA ASN A 253 -2.09 -13.64 8.09
C ASN A 253 -2.96 -14.25 6.96
N ALA A 254 -3.43 -15.48 7.15
CA ALA A 254 -4.29 -16.20 6.21
C ALA A 254 -5.56 -16.72 6.89
N ASN A 255 -6.05 -16.01 7.91
CA ASN A 255 -7.23 -16.39 8.69
C ASN A 255 -8.50 -15.92 7.97
N TYR A 256 -8.72 -16.42 6.75
CA TYR A 256 -9.78 -15.95 5.87
C TYR A 256 -11.18 -16.11 6.47
N ASP A 257 -11.38 -17.11 7.34
CA ASP A 257 -12.65 -17.37 8.03
C ASP A 257 -12.91 -16.42 9.22
N GLN A 258 -11.93 -15.61 9.62
CA GLN A 258 -12.05 -14.65 10.74
C GLN A 258 -12.51 -13.25 10.30
N THR A 259 -12.93 -13.09 9.04
CA THR A 259 -13.40 -11.81 8.50
C THR A 259 -14.49 -12.02 7.45
N SER A 260 -15.37 -11.04 7.30
CA SER A 260 -16.34 -10.98 6.20
C SER A 260 -15.77 -10.40 4.90
N VAL A 261 -14.58 -9.80 4.95
CA VAL A 261 -13.91 -9.24 3.77
C VAL A 261 -13.49 -10.39 2.85
N PRO A 262 -14.03 -10.51 1.63
CA PRO A 262 -13.77 -11.66 0.78
C PRO A 262 -12.34 -11.61 0.25
N VAL A 263 -11.72 -12.77 0.06
CA VAL A 263 -10.43 -12.85 -0.61
C VAL A 263 -10.65 -12.86 -2.12
N PRO A 264 -9.97 -12.00 -2.90
CA PRO A 264 -10.09 -12.05 -4.35
C PRO A 264 -9.70 -13.41 -4.92
N LYS A 265 -10.42 -13.86 -5.94
CA LYS A 265 -10.10 -15.10 -6.66
C LYS A 265 -8.67 -15.01 -7.20
N GLY A 266 -7.88 -16.06 -7.00
CA GLY A 266 -6.48 -16.15 -7.45
C GLY A 266 -5.43 -15.82 -6.38
N VAL A 267 -5.81 -15.25 -5.24
CA VAL A 267 -4.87 -14.87 -4.17
C VAL A 267 -5.26 -15.34 -2.76
N GLY A 268 -6.28 -16.20 -2.66
CA GLY A 268 -6.70 -16.85 -1.43
C GLY A 268 -6.07 -18.21 -1.19
N PRO A 269 -6.64 -19.05 -0.31
CA PRO A 269 -6.07 -20.35 0.00
C PRO A 269 -6.05 -21.19 -1.27
N ILE A 270 -4.85 -21.38 -1.83
CA ILE A 270 -4.62 -22.28 -2.94
C ILE A 270 -4.71 -23.67 -2.33
N SER A 271 -5.93 -24.24 -2.26
CA SER A 271 -6.20 -25.52 -1.62
C SER A 271 -5.28 -26.61 -2.14
N GLY A 272 -4.15 -26.89 -1.48
CA GLY A 272 -3.39 -28.15 -1.49
C GLY A 272 -3.12 -28.84 -2.83
N LYS A 273 -3.33 -28.18 -3.97
CA LYS A 273 -3.21 -28.74 -5.31
C LYS A 273 -2.31 -27.80 -6.07
N LEU A 274 -1.07 -28.27 -6.25
CA LEU A 274 -0.28 -27.97 -7.42
C LEU A 274 -1.20 -27.95 -8.65
N LEU A 275 -1.49 -26.76 -9.16
CA LEU A 275 -1.86 -26.59 -10.54
C LEU A 275 -0.56 -26.29 -11.28
N LEU A 276 0.00 -27.34 -11.88
CA LEU A 276 0.89 -27.20 -13.02
C LEU A 276 0.04 -26.68 -14.17
N SER A 277 0.09 -25.38 -14.46
CA SER A 277 -0.26 -24.89 -15.78
C SER A 277 1.01 -24.97 -16.64
N GLN A 278 0.92 -25.73 -17.74
CA GLN A 278 1.93 -25.73 -18.80
C GLN A 278 2.05 -24.34 -19.44
#